data_AF-A0A6J6NGX8-F1
#
_entry.id   AF-A0A6J6NGX8-F1
#
_cell.length_a   1.000
_cell.length_b   1.000
_cell.length_c   1.000
_cell.angle_alpha   90.00
_cell.angle_beta   90.00
_cell.angle_gamma   90.00
#
_symmetry.space_group_name_H-M   'P 1'
#
loop_
_entity.id
_entity.type
_entity.pdbx_description
1 polymer ?
#
loop_
_entity_poly.entity_id
_entity_poly.type
_entity_poly.pdbx_seq_one_letter_code
_entity_poly.pdbx_strand_id
1 'polypeptide(L)'
;MVRACFGCHSNEVKYPSYANIAPISWAVQSHIDDGRGSVNYSEFSANSRRGRNTLRVIQSGFMPPSYYTRFGRHPEAKLTAEEMKTLIAGLEATPGLHR
;
A
#
# COMPACT_ATOMS: atom_id res chain seq x y z
N MET A 1 1.56 -2.52 8.74
CA MET A 1 0.82 -1.55 7.90
C MET A 1 1.68 -0.39 7.42
N VAL A 2 2.12 0.50 8.32
CA VAL A 2 2.77 1.79 7.96
C VAL A 2 3.98 1.60 7.05
N ARG A 3 4.94 0.75 7.46
CA ARG A 3 6.19 0.53 6.72
C ARG A 3 6.02 0.16 5.24
N ALA A 4 5.02 -0.66 4.90
CA ALA A 4 4.86 -1.22 3.56
C ALA A 4 3.72 -0.59 2.73
N CYS A 5 2.71 -0.01 3.38
CA CYS A 5 1.49 0.42 2.70
C CYS A 5 1.35 1.95 2.63
N PHE A 6 1.80 2.68 3.65
CA PHE A 6 1.52 4.12 3.75
C PHE A 6 2.30 4.95 2.73
N GLY A 7 3.40 4.40 2.20
CA GLY A 7 4.16 5.03 1.12
C GLY A 7 3.34 5.31 -0.15
N CYS A 8 2.22 4.61 -0.37
CA CYS A 8 1.32 4.86 -1.50
C CYS A 8 -0.15 5.05 -1.09
N HIS A 9 -0.58 4.52 0.06
CA HIS A 9 -1.98 4.51 0.49
C HIS A 9 -2.26 5.44 1.68
N SER A 10 -1.55 6.56 1.82
CA SER A 10 -1.76 7.53 2.90
C SER A 10 -1.60 8.97 2.41
N ASN A 11 -1.92 9.94 3.25
CA ASN A 11 -1.61 11.35 3.03
C ASN A 11 -0.17 11.71 3.46
N GLU A 12 0.60 10.75 3.97
CA GLU A 12 1.94 10.91 4.55
C GLU A 12 3.03 10.32 3.63
N VAL A 13 2.82 10.39 2.32
CA VAL A 13 3.75 9.84 1.33
C VAL A 13 5.10 10.56 1.40
N LYS A 14 6.17 9.77 1.56
CA LYS A 14 7.54 10.25 1.48
C LYS A 14 8.05 10.09 0.05
N TYR A 15 8.11 11.19 -0.67
CA TYR A 15 8.58 11.19 -2.05
C TYR A 15 10.10 10.99 -2.10
N PRO A 16 10.59 10.02 -2.89
CA PRO A 16 12.01 9.89 -3.15
C PRO A 16 12.51 11.06 -3.99
N SER A 17 13.80 11.39 -3.91
CA SER A 17 14.39 12.55 -4.60
C SER A 17 14.17 12.57 -6.11
N TYR A 18 14.09 11.39 -6.74
CA TYR A 18 13.83 11.24 -8.18
C TYR A 18 12.38 11.57 -8.58
N ALA A 19 11.44 11.61 -7.63
CA ALA A 19 10.04 11.90 -7.89
C ALA A 19 9.75 13.39 -8.17
N ASN A 20 10.79 14.23 -8.27
CA ASN A 20 10.67 15.65 -8.64
C ASN A 20 11.02 15.94 -10.10
N ILE A 21 11.43 14.92 -10.88
CA ILE A 21 11.90 15.09 -12.26
C ILE A 21 10.89 14.49 -13.23
N ALA A 22 10.40 15.29 -14.18
CA ALA A 22 9.52 14.79 -15.24
C ALA A 22 10.31 13.91 -16.25
N PRO A 23 9.69 12.85 -16.83
CA PRO A 23 8.30 12.41 -16.63
C PRO A 23 8.12 11.44 -15.44
N ILE A 24 9.19 11.13 -14.70
CA ILE A 24 9.15 10.16 -13.58
C ILE A 24 8.20 10.64 -12.47
N SER A 25 8.23 11.94 -12.15
CA SER A 25 7.35 12.55 -11.17
C SER A 25 5.87 12.29 -11.44
N TRP A 26 5.44 12.37 -12.70
CA TRP A 26 4.06 12.10 -13.10
C TRP A 26 3.69 10.63 -12.92
N ALA A 27 4.57 9.71 -13.29
CA ALA A 27 4.34 8.28 -13.11
C ALA A 27 4.23 7.90 -11.62
N VAL A 28 5.12 8.44 -10.78
CA VAL A 28 5.08 8.25 -9.32
C VAL A 28 3.77 8.79 -8.75
N GLN A 29 3.39 10.01 -9.13
CA GLN A 29 2.16 10.64 -8.65
C GLN A 29 0.92 9.85 -9.07
N SER A 30 0.84 9.44 -10.34
CA SER A 30 -0.28 8.63 -10.85
C SER A 30 -0.46 7.34 -10.05
N HIS A 31 0.63 6.63 -9.74
CA HIS A 31 0.56 5.41 -8.94
C HIS A 31 0.10 5.66 -7.50
N ILE A 32 0.51 6.78 -6.88
CA ILE A 32 0.05 7.16 -5.55
C ILE A 32 -1.44 7.50 -5.57
N ASP A 33 -1.89 8.24 -6.58
CA ASP A 33 -3.29 8.64 -6.72
C ASP A 33 -4.20 7.42 -6.95
N ASP A 34 -3.78 6.46 -7.81
CA ASP A 34 -4.49 5.19 -8.01
C ASP A 34 -4.55 4.35 -6.73
N GLY A 35 -3.43 4.31 -5.98
CA GLY A 35 -3.34 3.63 -4.69
C GLY A 35 -4.33 4.22 -3.67
N ARG A 36 -4.29 5.53 -3.45
CA ARG A 36 -5.20 6.25 -2.54
C ARG A 36 -6.66 6.17 -2.99
N GLY A 37 -6.92 6.20 -4.30
CA GLY A 37 -8.25 6.02 -4.87
C GLY A 37 -8.85 4.65 -4.56
N SER A 38 -8.01 3.62 -4.53
CA SER A 38 -8.39 2.26 -4.11
C SER A 38 -8.65 2.19 -2.61
N VAL A 39 -7.69 2.65 -1.80
CA VAL A 39 -7.81 2.81 -0.35
C VAL A 39 -6.81 3.85 0.17
N ASN A 40 -7.29 4.77 1.01
CA ASN A 40 -6.46 5.74 1.72
C ASN A 40 -6.58 5.49 3.23
N TYR A 41 -5.51 5.01 3.86
CA TYR A 41 -5.47 4.68 5.29
C TYR A 41 -5.50 5.92 6.19
N SER A 42 -5.12 7.10 5.70
CA SER A 42 -5.27 8.36 6.44
C SER A 42 -6.72 8.84 6.50
N GLU A 43 -7.57 8.36 5.59
CA GLU A 43 -9.00 8.71 5.49
C GLU A 43 -9.89 7.48 5.70
N PHE A 44 -9.33 6.42 6.28
CA PHE A 44 -10.02 5.15 6.42
C PHE A 44 -11.22 5.27 7.37
N SER A 45 -12.32 4.63 6.97
CA SER A 45 -13.50 4.43 7.81
C SER A 45 -13.97 2.99 7.66
N ALA A 46 -14.33 2.36 8.78
CA ALA A 46 -14.84 0.99 8.81
C ALA A 46 -16.11 0.79 7.95
N ASN A 47 -16.88 1.86 7.73
CA ASN A 47 -18.09 1.84 6.88
C ASN A 47 -17.76 1.99 5.38
N SER A 48 -16.53 2.32 5.03
CA SER A 48 -16.13 2.52 3.64
C SER A 48 -16.01 1.18 2.90
N ARG A 49 -16.50 1.14 1.66
CA ARG A 49 -16.35 -0.06 0.82
C ARG A 49 -14.93 -0.25 0.29
N ARG A 50 -14.11 0.80 0.36
CA ARG A 50 -12.75 0.89 -0.21
C ARG A 50 -11.75 -0.05 0.46
N GLY A 51 -11.81 -0.18 1.79
CA GLY A 51 -10.91 -1.06 2.54
C GLY A 51 -11.21 -2.56 2.41
N ARG A 52 -12.44 -2.96 2.03
CA ARG A 52 -12.88 -4.37 2.11
C ARG A 52 -12.10 -5.35 1.24
N ASN A 53 -11.39 -4.85 0.22
CA ASN A 53 -10.58 -5.67 -0.67
C ASN A 53 -9.11 -5.76 -0.22
N THR A 54 -8.68 -5.01 0.80
CA THR A 54 -7.28 -4.95 1.24
C THR A 54 -6.73 -6.34 1.55
N LEU A 55 -7.44 -7.12 2.38
CA LEU A 55 -7.01 -8.47 2.74
C LEU A 55 -6.84 -9.37 1.51
N ARG A 56 -7.83 -9.37 0.60
CA ARG A 56 -7.82 -10.18 -0.62
C ARG A 56 -6.63 -9.84 -1.52
N VAL A 57 -6.41 -8.56 -1.77
CA VAL A 57 -5.33 -8.07 -2.66
C VAL A 57 -3.96 -8.47 -2.10
N ILE A 58 -3.77 -8.40 -0.79
CA ILE A 58 -2.53 -8.83 -0.12
C ILE A 58 -2.36 -10.35 -0.24
N GLN A 59 -3.38 -11.14 0.08
CA GLN A 59 -3.33 -12.61 0.01
C GLN A 59 -3.06 -13.12 -1.41
N SER A 60 -3.58 -12.42 -2.42
CA SER A 60 -3.33 -12.73 -3.84
C SER A 60 -1.95 -12.31 -4.35
N GLY A 61 -1.14 -11.61 -3.55
CA GLY A 61 0.19 -11.15 -3.93
C GLY A 61 0.21 -9.99 -4.94
N PHE A 62 -0.92 -9.34 -5.18
CA PHE A 62 -0.99 -8.16 -6.07
C PHE A 62 -0.33 -6.92 -5.45
N MET A 63 -0.30 -6.83 -4.12
CA MET A 63 0.34 -5.74 -3.39
C MET A 63 1.47 -6.24 -2.48
N PRO A 64 2.63 -5.57 -2.48
CA PRO A 64 3.01 -4.52 -3.43
C PRO A 64 3.22 -5.11 -4.85
N PRO A 65 3.06 -4.33 -5.92
CA PRO A 65 3.33 -4.80 -7.27
C PRO A 65 4.77 -5.34 -7.36
N SER A 66 4.98 -6.44 -8.07
CA SER A 66 6.28 -7.13 -8.06
C SER A 66 7.46 -6.24 -8.52
N TYR A 67 7.22 -5.28 -9.42
CA TYR A 67 8.24 -4.34 -9.87
C TYR A 67 8.71 -3.37 -8.77
N TYR A 68 7.86 -3.08 -7.77
CA TYR A 68 8.14 -2.13 -6.70
C TYR A 68 9.30 -2.62 -5.83
N THR A 69 9.35 -3.91 -5.52
CA THR A 69 10.40 -4.52 -4.69
C THR A 69 11.54 -5.13 -5.52
N ARG A 70 11.32 -5.47 -6.80
CA ARG A 70 12.26 -6.19 -7.67
C ARG A 70 13.65 -5.55 -7.76
N PHE A 71 13.73 -4.23 -7.81
CA PHE A 71 15.01 -3.51 -7.98
C PHE A 71 15.65 -3.09 -6.64
N GLY A 72 15.14 -3.58 -5.50
CA GLY A 72 15.68 -3.25 -4.18
C GLY A 72 15.53 -1.78 -3.78
N ARG A 73 14.72 -1.00 -4.50
CA ARG A 73 14.45 0.42 -4.20
C ARG A 73 13.45 0.62 -3.08
N HIS A 74 12.65 -0.41 -2.80
CA HIS A 74 11.62 -0.41 -1.76
C HIS A 74 11.73 -1.64 -0.85
N PRO A 75 12.87 -1.85 -0.17
CA PRO A 75 13.04 -2.99 0.74
C PRO A 75 12.05 -2.94 1.91
N GLU A 76 11.58 -1.75 2.30
CA GLU A 76 10.57 -1.55 3.32
C GLU A 76 9.23 -2.21 2.99
N ALA A 77 8.93 -2.44 1.71
CA ALA A 77 7.70 -3.11 1.28
C ALA A 77 7.86 -4.64 1.15
N LYS A 78 9.08 -5.17 1.31
CA LYS A 78 9.35 -6.60 1.32
C LYS A 78 9.15 -7.15 2.73
N LEU A 79 7.96 -7.68 2.98
CA LEU A 79 7.61 -8.32 4.26
C LEU A 79 8.18 -9.74 4.33
N THR A 80 8.64 -10.16 5.51
CA THR A 80 8.92 -11.59 5.77
C THR A 80 7.63 -12.39 5.87
N ALA A 81 7.74 -13.72 5.92
CA ALA A 81 6.58 -14.60 6.10
C ALA A 81 5.85 -14.31 7.43
N GLU A 82 6.60 -14.09 8.50
CA GLU A 82 6.10 -13.77 9.84
C GLU A 82 5.41 -12.40 9.88
N GLU A 83 6.01 -11.40 9.22
CA GLU A 83 5.42 -10.07 9.10
C GLU A 83 4.13 -10.10 8.27
N MET A 84 4.12 -10.87 7.18
CA MET A 84 2.92 -11.07 6.36
C MET A 84 1.80 -11.75 7.15
N LYS A 85 2.12 -12.79 7.93
CA LYS A 85 1.15 -13.46 8.80
C LYS A 85 0.57 -12.49 9.84
N THR A 86 1.43 -11.68 10.46
CA THR A 86 1.02 -10.67 11.44
C THR A 86 0.14 -9.60 10.82
N LEU A 87 0.49 -9.16 9.61
CA LEU A 87 -0.30 -8.21 8.83
C LEU A 87 -1.70 -8.76 8.52
N ILE A 88 -1.77 -10.00 8.01
CA ILE A 88 -3.05 -10.67 7.69
C ILE A 88 -3.94 -10.76 8.93
N ALA A 89 -3.40 -11.24 10.05
CA ALA A 89 -4.16 -11.35 11.30
C ALA A 89 -4.69 -9.99 11.77
N GLY A 90 -3.88 -8.92 11.66
CA GLY A 90 -4.33 -7.56 12.00
C GLY A 90 -5.44 -7.04 11.08
N LEU A 91 -5.40 -7.37 9.78
CA LEU A 91 -6.42 -6.97 8.81
C LEU A 91 -7.74 -7.71 9.02
N GLU A 92 -7.69 -9.00 9.38
CA GLU A 92 -8.85 -9.80 9.78
C GLU A 92 -9.48 -9.29 11.08
N ALA A 93 -8.68 -8.76 12.01
CA ALA A 93 -9.20 -8.16 13.24
C ALA A 93 -9.75 -6.73 13.05
N THR A 94 -9.53 -6.09 11.89
CA THR A 94 -9.92 -4.69 11.65
C THR A 94 -11.21 -4.61 10.82
N PRO A 95 -12.32 -4.11 11.40
CA PRO A 95 -13.57 -3.93 10.67
C PRO A 95 -13.39 -3.02 9.44
N GLY A 96 -13.94 -3.43 8.30
CA GLY A 96 -13.89 -2.66 7.05
C GLY A 96 -12.64 -2.87 6.18
N LEU A 97 -11.65 -3.66 6.62
CA LEU A 97 -10.47 -4.03 5.83
C LEU A 97 -10.54 -5.43 5.19
N HIS A 98 -11.60 -6.16 5.48
CA HIS A 98 -11.95 -7.44 4.89
C HIS A 98 -13.46 -7.49 4.63
N ARG A 99 -13.90 -8.42 3.77
CA ARG A 99 -15.32 -8.67 3.50
C ARG A 99 -15.87 -9.71 4.45
#